data_AF-R7Z925-F1
#
_entry.id   AF-R7Z925-F1
#
_cell.length_a   1.000
_cell.length_b   1.000
_cell.length_c   1.000
_cell.angle_alpha   90.00
_cell.angle_beta   90.00
_cell.angle_gamma   90.00
#
_symmetry.space_group_name_H-M   'P 1'
#
loop_
_entity.id
_entity.type
_entity.pdbx_description
1 polymer ?
#
loop_
_entity_poly.entity_id
_entity_poly.type
_entity_poly.pdbx_seq_one_letter_code
_entity_poly.pdbx_strand_id
1 'polypeptide(L)'
;MVVIYYKNDNHAFYNSKEWISQRKKILKRDKYICQICRRFGRNKSAEVIHHIIELNENWSKRLDENNLILLCHRCHNGIHKAEKFIWKNKYLVLKFYTEHLFCYTFVNISRRSV
;
A
#
# COMPACT_ATOMS: atom_id res chain seq x y z
N MET A 1 23.82 15.77 -3.93
CA MET A 1 23.14 15.41 -5.20
C MET A 1 21.75 14.89 -4.87
N VAL A 2 20.71 15.70 -5.09
CA VAL A 2 19.32 15.26 -4.95
C VAL A 2 18.92 14.69 -6.31
N VAL A 3 18.80 13.37 -6.40
CA VAL A 3 18.34 12.70 -7.63
C VAL A 3 16.84 12.94 -7.73
N ILE A 4 16.45 13.91 -8.55
CA ILE A 4 15.06 14.19 -8.88
C ILE A 4 14.65 13.21 -9.98
N TYR A 5 13.91 12.15 -9.65
CA TYR A 5 13.43 11.20 -10.64
C TYR A 5 12.33 11.86 -11.49
N TYR A 6 12.61 12.04 -12.79
CA TYR A 6 11.69 12.65 -13.75
C TYR A 6 10.52 11.72 -14.11
N LYS A 7 9.37 12.35 -14.34
CA LYS A 7 7.98 11.84 -14.51
C LYS A 7 7.72 10.78 -15.62
N ASN A 8 8.74 10.23 -16.28
CA ASN A 8 8.56 9.40 -17.49
C ASN A 8 8.75 7.88 -17.32
N ASP A 9 9.14 7.39 -16.13
CA ASP A 9 9.58 5.98 -15.98
C ASP A 9 8.59 5.06 -15.23
N ASN A 10 7.44 5.58 -14.79
CA ASN A 10 6.43 4.78 -14.10
C ASN A 10 5.85 3.70 -15.01
N HIS A 11 5.68 3.98 -16.30
CA HIS A 11 5.17 3.00 -17.26
C HIS A 11 6.14 1.82 -17.43
N ALA A 12 7.44 2.08 -17.52
CA ALA A 12 8.45 1.02 -17.60
C ALA A 12 8.44 0.16 -16.33
N PHE A 13 8.35 0.78 -15.15
CA PHE A 13 8.24 0.07 -13.88
C PHE A 13 6.99 -0.81 -13.80
N TYR A 14 5.82 -0.29 -14.17
CA TYR A 14 4.58 -1.09 -14.12
C TYR A 14 4.55 -2.24 -15.13
N ASN A 15 5.39 -2.21 -16.16
CA ASN A 15 5.57 -3.31 -17.11
C ASN A 15 6.78 -4.21 -16.77
N SER A 16 7.56 -3.85 -15.75
CA SER A 16 8.74 -4.61 -15.33
C SER A 16 8.36 -5.98 -14.76
N LYS A 17 9.25 -6.97 -14.94
CA LYS A 17 9.05 -8.33 -14.41
C LYS A 17 8.99 -8.33 -12.88
N GLU A 18 9.79 -7.46 -12.28
CA GLU A 18 9.90 -7.23 -10.85
C GLU A 18 8.56 -6.78 -10.27
N TRP A 19 7.93 -5.76 -10.87
CA TRP A 19 6.62 -5.30 -10.44
C TRP A 19 5.55 -6.37 -10.64
N ILE A 20 5.52 -7.05 -11.80
CA ILE A 20 4.53 -8.09 -12.08
C ILE A 20 4.63 -9.23 -11.05
N SER A 21 5.86 -9.64 -10.71
CA SER A 21 6.11 -10.65 -9.68
C SER A 21 5.64 -10.18 -8.30
N GLN A 22 6.03 -8.96 -7.92
CA GLN A 22 5.68 -8.38 -6.62
C GLN A 22 4.16 -8.19 -6.48
N ARG A 23 3.50 -7.68 -7.51
CA ARG A 23 2.05 -7.55 -7.59
C ARG A 23 1.34 -8.87 -7.31
N LYS A 24 1.80 -9.98 -7.93
CA LYS A 24 1.23 -11.31 -7.68
C LYS A 24 1.42 -11.74 -6.22
N LYS A 25 2.57 -11.46 -5.61
CA LYS A 25 2.82 -11.75 -4.19
C LYS A 25 1.86 -10.98 -3.27
N ILE A 26 1.70 -9.68 -3.49
CA ILE A 26 0.80 -8.83 -2.70
C ILE A 26 -0.66 -9.28 -2.85
N LEU A 27 -1.12 -9.57 -4.08
CA LEU A 27 -2.48 -10.08 -4.32
C LEU A 27 -2.76 -11.38 -3.54
N LYS A 28 -1.79 -12.30 -3.55
CA LYS A 28 -1.90 -13.57 -2.80
C LYS A 28 -1.86 -13.35 -1.28
N ARG A 29 -0.92 -12.53 -0.79
CA ARG A 29 -0.78 -12.15 0.64
C ARG A 29 -2.11 -11.61 1.18
N ASP A 30 -2.72 -10.71 0.42
CA ASP A 30 -3.93 -9.98 0.79
C ASP A 30 -5.22 -10.75 0.46
N LYS A 31 -5.09 -11.99 -0.07
CA LYS A 31 -6.19 -12.87 -0.49
C LYS A 31 -7.17 -12.20 -1.44
N TYR A 32 -6.68 -11.31 -2.30
CA TYR A 32 -7.49 -10.53 -3.25
C TYR A 32 -8.58 -9.66 -2.57
N ILE A 33 -8.41 -9.32 -1.29
CA ILE A 33 -9.36 -8.52 -0.51
C ILE A 33 -8.77 -7.14 -0.21
N CYS A 34 -9.60 -6.11 -0.29
CA CYS A 34 -9.23 -4.75 0.12
C CYS A 34 -8.89 -4.72 1.62
N GLN A 35 -7.65 -4.37 1.97
CA GLN A 35 -7.21 -4.40 3.37
C GLN A 35 -7.94 -3.35 4.23
N ILE A 36 -8.31 -2.20 3.67
CA ILE A 36 -9.13 -1.21 4.38
C ILE A 36 -10.54 -1.74 4.64
N CYS A 37 -11.22 -2.29 3.63
CA CYS A 37 -12.57 -2.85 3.81
C CYS A 37 -12.56 -3.99 4.84
N ARG A 38 -11.56 -4.87 4.76
CA ARG A 38 -11.40 -6.00 5.68
C ARG A 38 -11.33 -5.57 7.13
N ARG A 39 -10.63 -4.46 7.41
CA ARG A 39 -10.54 -3.90 8.77
C ARG A 39 -11.89 -3.44 9.32
N PHE A 40 -12.81 -3.01 8.47
CA PHE A 40 -14.18 -2.67 8.84
C PHE A 40 -15.15 -3.85 8.73
N GLY A 41 -14.65 -5.09 8.73
CA GLY A 41 -15.47 -6.31 8.66
C GLY A 41 -16.09 -6.57 7.27
N ARG A 42 -15.62 -5.90 6.22
CA ARG A 42 -16.16 -6.04 4.85
C ARG A 42 -15.20 -6.81 3.96
N ASN A 43 -15.66 -7.89 3.35
CA ASN A 43 -14.89 -8.65 2.36
C ASN A 43 -15.17 -8.11 0.95
N LYS A 44 -14.43 -7.07 0.55
CA LYS A 44 -14.52 -6.49 -0.81
C LYS A 44 -13.33 -6.95 -1.63
N SER A 45 -13.58 -7.49 -2.82
CA SER A 45 -12.52 -7.84 -3.77
C SER A 45 -11.71 -6.60 -4.19
N ALA A 46 -10.43 -6.80 -4.46
CA ALA A 46 -9.49 -5.75 -4.80
C ALA A 46 -8.39 -6.24 -5.72
N GLU A 47 -7.99 -5.36 -6.63
CA GLU A 47 -6.92 -5.62 -7.60
C GLU A 47 -5.94 -4.44 -7.71
N VAL A 48 -6.24 -3.30 -7.08
CA VAL A 48 -5.41 -2.10 -7.15
C VAL A 48 -4.44 -2.09 -5.99
N ILE A 49 -3.14 -2.06 -6.27
CA ILE A 49 -2.12 -1.91 -5.25
C ILE A 49 -1.76 -0.42 -5.18
N HIS A 50 -1.83 0.13 -3.98
CA HIS A 50 -1.40 1.50 -3.69
C HIS A 50 -0.01 1.50 -3.06
N HIS A 51 0.81 2.46 -3.47
CA HIS A 51 2.10 2.78 -2.86
C HIS A 51 1.87 3.79 -1.73
N ILE A 52 2.11 3.39 -0.47
CA ILE A 52 1.92 4.27 0.70
C ILE A 52 2.87 5.48 0.62
N ILE A 53 4.12 5.21 0.25
CA ILE A 53 5.09 6.21 -0.17
C ILE A 53 5.19 6.09 -1.68
N GLU A 54 4.72 7.14 -2.35
CA GLU A 54 4.64 7.25 -3.80
C GLU A 54 6.02 7.08 -4.45
N LEU A 55 6.02 6.57 -5.68
CA LEU A 55 7.25 6.28 -6.45
C LEU A 55 8.15 7.52 -6.60
N ASN A 56 7.54 8.69 -6.78
CA ASN A 56 8.24 9.96 -6.93
C ASN A 56 8.87 10.46 -5.62
N GLU A 57 8.38 10.00 -4.47
CA GLU A 57 8.91 10.39 -3.16
C GLU A 57 10.07 9.48 -2.74
N ASN A 58 9.95 8.16 -2.93
CA ASN A 58 11.02 7.23 -2.61
C ASN A 58 11.03 5.99 -3.51
N TRP A 59 11.82 6.06 -4.58
CA TRP A 59 11.97 4.98 -5.54
C TRP A 59 12.51 3.68 -4.92
N SER A 60 13.34 3.77 -3.87
CA SER A 60 13.91 2.59 -3.20
C SER A 60 12.84 1.72 -2.53
N LYS A 61 11.66 2.29 -2.22
CA LYS A 61 10.53 1.58 -1.61
C LYS A 61 9.51 1.03 -2.60
N ARG A 62 9.73 1.16 -3.91
CA ARG A 62 8.75 0.78 -4.96
C ARG A 62 8.31 -0.70 -4.94
N LEU A 63 9.16 -1.59 -4.42
CA LEU A 63 8.90 -3.03 -4.28
C LEU A 63 8.79 -3.49 -2.82
N ASP A 64 8.92 -2.59 -1.84
CA ASP A 64 8.83 -2.94 -0.42
C ASP A 64 7.39 -3.38 -0.10
N GLU A 65 7.22 -4.60 0.43
CA GLU A 65 5.91 -5.17 0.75
C GLU A 65 5.15 -4.33 1.79
N ASN A 66 5.87 -3.68 2.70
CA ASN A 66 5.28 -2.82 3.72
C ASN A 66 4.86 -1.46 3.15
N ASN A 67 5.34 -1.12 1.96
CA ASN A 67 4.95 0.09 1.23
C ASN A 67 3.77 -0.16 0.26
N LEU A 68 3.29 -1.41 0.16
CA LEU A 68 2.27 -1.82 -0.80
C LEU A 68 1.02 -2.34 -0.11
N ILE A 69 -0.13 -1.75 -0.43
CA ILE A 69 -1.44 -2.15 0.11
C ILE A 69 -2.45 -2.44 -0.99
N LEU A 70 -3.11 -3.60 -0.91
CA LEU A 70 -4.20 -3.95 -1.82
C LEU A 70 -5.52 -3.27 -1.43
N LEU A 71 -6.10 -2.54 -2.37
CA LEU A 71 -7.31 -1.74 -2.18
C LEU A 71 -8.32 -1.91 -3.32
N CYS A 72 -9.59 -1.72 -2.99
CA CYS A 72 -10.63 -1.52 -4.01
C CYS A 72 -10.56 -0.09 -4.55
N HIS A 73 -11.07 0.15 -5.76
CA HIS A 73 -11.06 1.48 -6.40
C HIS A 73 -11.63 2.60 -5.51
N ARG A 74 -12.70 2.31 -4.75
CA ARG A 74 -13.31 3.29 -3.83
C ARG A 74 -12.33 3.73 -2.74
N CYS A 75 -11.66 2.78 -2.09
CA CYS A 75 -10.69 3.07 -1.03
C CYS A 75 -9.44 3.74 -1.59
N HIS A 76 -8.94 3.25 -2.74
CA HIS A 76 -7.81 3.84 -3.45
C HIS A 76 -8.07 5.32 -3.78
N ASN A 77 -9.21 5.63 -4.41
CA ASN A 77 -9.57 7.01 -4.75
C ASN A 77 -9.84 7.87 -3.51
N GLY A 78 -10.35 7.26 -2.44
CA GLY A 78 -10.54 7.94 -1.16
C GLY A 78 -9.22 8.43 -0.57
N ILE A 79 -8.18 7.60 -0.61
CA ILE A 79 -6.82 7.96 -0.20
C ILE A 79 -6.27 9.11 -1.03
N HIS A 80 -6.28 8.99 -2.37
CA HIS A 80 -5.78 10.07 -3.25
C HIS A 80 -6.49 11.40 -3.04
N LYS A 81 -7.80 11.36 -2.75
CA LYS A 81 -8.57 12.57 -2.39
C LYS A 81 -8.16 13.11 -1.02
N ALA A 82 -7.99 12.24 -0.03
CA ALA A 82 -7.56 12.62 1.30
C ALA A 82 -6.15 13.22 1.28
N GLU A 83 -5.20 12.66 0.53
CA GLU A 83 -3.84 13.19 0.40
C GLU A 83 -3.81 14.58 -0.23
N LYS A 84 -4.62 14.80 -1.28
CA LYS A 84 -4.78 16.13 -1.88
C LYS A 84 -5.35 17.15 -0.89
N PHE A 85 -6.24 16.72 0.01
CA PHE A 85 -6.84 17.57 1.03
C PHE A 85 -5.90 17.80 2.23
N ILE A 86 -5.18 16.75 2.64
CA ILE A 86 -4.24 16.72 3.75
C ILE A 86 -2.85 17.23 3.32
N TRP A 87 -2.65 17.68 2.08
CA TRP A 87 -1.41 18.36 1.66
C TRP A 87 -1.07 19.61 2.49
N LYS A 88 -1.96 20.05 3.39
CA LYS A 88 -1.68 21.03 4.46
C LYS A 88 -1.03 20.44 5.73
N ASN A 89 -1.07 19.12 5.96
CA ASN A 89 -0.57 18.42 7.16
C ASN A 89 -0.12 16.95 6.88
N LYS A 90 1.04 16.78 6.22
CA LYS A 90 1.64 15.48 5.84
C LYS A 90 1.73 14.44 6.97
N TYR A 91 1.88 14.88 8.22
CA TYR A 91 1.94 14.01 9.41
C TYR A 91 0.67 13.17 9.65
N LEU A 92 -0.52 13.67 9.28
CA LEU A 92 -1.78 12.97 9.53
C LEU A 92 -1.99 11.78 8.60
N VAL A 93 -1.49 11.84 7.36
CA VAL A 93 -1.54 10.73 6.40
C VAL A 93 -0.64 9.59 6.87
N LEU A 94 0.59 9.91 7.28
CA LEU A 94 1.51 8.93 7.86
C LEU A 94 0.91 8.29 9.12
N LYS A 95 0.28 9.07 10.01
CA LYS A 95 -0.40 8.56 11.21
C LYS A 95 -1.59 7.64 10.87
N PHE A 96 -2.35 7.96 9.82
CA PHE A 96 -3.37 7.05 9.29
C PHE A 96 -2.71 5.71 8.91
N TYR A 97 -1.65 5.70 8.11
CA TYR A 97 -0.98 4.44 7.76
C TYR A 97 -0.29 3.75 8.95
N THR A 98 0.38 4.46 9.86
CA THR A 98 1.11 3.82 10.96
C THR A 98 0.19 3.28 12.06
N GLU A 99 -0.91 3.97 12.38
CA GLU A 99 -1.88 3.45 13.36
C GLU A 99 -2.90 2.48 12.75
N HIS A 100 -3.05 2.48 11.41
CA HIS A 100 -4.06 1.67 10.71
C HIS A 100 -3.51 0.47 9.95
N LEU A 101 -2.20 0.41 9.68
CA LEU A 101 -1.54 -0.67 8.93
C LEU A 101 -0.52 -1.50 9.73
N PHE A 102 -0.02 -1.04 10.90
CA PHE A 102 1.00 -1.79 11.66
C PHE A 102 0.48 -2.95 12.54
N CYS A 103 -0.77 -3.36 12.42
CA CYS A 103 -1.29 -4.52 13.16
C CYS A 103 -1.18 -5.84 12.38
N TYR A 104 -0.07 -6.05 11.63
CA TYR A 104 0.27 -7.35 11.06
C TYR A 104 1.32 -8.13 11.89
N THR A 105 1.81 -7.59 13.00
CA THR A 105 2.81 -8.25 13.86
C THR A 105 2.31 -8.77 15.22
N PHE A 106 1.00 -8.75 15.49
CA PHE A 106 0.43 -9.34 16.73
C PHE A 106 -0.73 -10.32 16.47
N VAL A 107 -0.55 -11.24 15.52
CA VAL A 107 -1.30 -12.52 15.54
C VAL A 107 -0.38 -13.63 15.07
N ASN A 108 0.66 -13.97 15.85
CA ASN A 108 1.35 -15.28 15.82
C ASN A 108 2.40 -15.45 16.94
N ILE A 109 2.08 -15.06 18.18
CA ILE A 109 2.77 -15.61 19.36
C ILE A 109 1.71 -16.06 20.37
N SER A 110 1.69 -17.37 20.58
CA SER A 110 0.96 -18.13 21.61
C SER A 110 -0.58 -18.15 21.56
N ARG A 111 -1.14 -19.03 20.73
CA ARG A 111 -2.18 -19.92 21.27
C ARG A 111 -1.44 -21.16 21.77
N ARG A 112 -1.30 -21.22 23.10
CA ARG A 112 -1.06 -22.46 23.85
C ARG A 112 -1.94 -23.56 23.26
N SER A 113 -1.30 -24.64 22.83
CA SER A 113 -1.92 -25.94 22.69
C SER A 113 -1.31 -26.84 23.76
N VAL A 114 -2.21 -27.32 24.62
CA VAL A 114 -2.07 -28.24 25.77
C VAL A 114 -1.44 -27.67 27.03
#